data_AF-A0A961CA40-F1
#
_entry.id   AF-A0A961CA40-F1
#
_cell.length_a   1.000
_cell.length_b   1.000
_cell.length_c   1.000
_cell.angle_alpha   90.00
_cell.angle_beta   90.00
_cell.angle_gamma   90.00
#
_symmetry.space_group_name_H-M   'P 1'
#
loop_
_entity.id
_entity.type
_entity.pdbx_description
1 polymer ?
#
loop_
_entity_poly.entity_id
_entity_poly.type
_entity_poly.pdbx_seq_one_letter_code
_entity_poly.pdbx_strand_id
1 'polypeptide(L)'
;MLSDSAPYTFTWTPNSDDDPVTVPMFDLTPSDLCDSGAETDMPHELFAPTFIYRTLYLLVYGLLTEDTAAVEVAEFGTVTVRRAH
;
A
#
# COMPACT_ATOMS: atom_id res chain seq x y z
N MET A 1 -19.18 18.46 3.24
CA MET A 1 -17.83 18.22 3.78
C MET A 1 -17.75 16.74 4.08
N LEU A 2 -17.19 15.97 3.13
CA LEU A 2 -16.74 14.61 3.43
C LEU A 2 -15.48 14.77 4.28
N SER A 3 -15.33 13.95 5.32
CA SER A 3 -14.20 13.98 6.24
C SER A 3 -12.86 14.07 5.48
N ASP A 4 -11.99 15.01 5.84
CA ASP A 4 -10.62 15.16 5.28
C ASP A 4 -9.67 14.00 5.69
N SER A 5 -10.18 12.96 6.34
CA SER A 5 -9.40 11.78 6.72
C SER A 5 -9.40 10.75 5.59
N ALA A 6 -8.23 10.42 5.06
CA ALA A 6 -8.08 9.33 4.09
C ALA A 6 -8.69 8.01 4.63
N PRO A 7 -9.50 7.29 3.84
CA PRO A 7 -10.16 6.05 4.26
C PRO A 7 -9.20 4.87 4.46
N TYR A 8 -7.96 4.98 4.01
CA TYR A 8 -6.94 3.95 4.19
C TYR A 8 -5.62 4.55 4.68
N THR A 9 -4.82 3.72 5.35
CA THR A 9 -3.40 3.96 5.59
C THR A 9 -2.58 2.93 4.83
N PHE A 10 -1.60 3.40 4.09
CA PHE A 10 -0.63 2.59 3.37
C PHE A 10 0.69 2.58 4.15
N THR A 11 1.19 1.40 4.48
CA THR A 11 2.48 1.22 5.15
C THR A 11 3.41 0.41 4.26
N TRP A 12 4.59 0.97 4.01
CA TRP A 12 5.71 0.23 3.45
C TRP A 12 6.63 -0.22 4.57
N THR A 13 6.89 -1.52 4.64
CA THR A 13 7.88 -2.12 5.54
C THR A 13 8.98 -2.74 4.67
N PRO A 14 10.12 -2.07 4.48
CA PRO A 14 11.23 -2.64 3.71
C PRO A 14 11.84 -3.84 4.46
N ASN A 15 12.46 -4.76 3.72
CA ASN A 15 13.23 -5.86 4.29
C ASN A 15 14.66 -5.44 4.71
N SER A 16 15.03 -4.17 4.54
CA SER A 16 16.26 -3.57 5.07
C SER A 16 16.09 -3.20 6.56
N ASP A 17 17.12 -2.59 7.14
CA ASP A 17 17.07 -2.03 8.50
C ASP A 17 16.34 -0.67 8.56
N ASP A 18 15.70 -0.24 7.46
CA ASP A 18 14.98 1.03 7.41
C ASP A 18 13.64 0.94 8.16
N ASP A 19 13.25 2.04 8.80
CA ASP A 19 12.00 2.11 9.55
C ASP A 19 10.77 2.03 8.61
N PRO A 20 9.68 1.37 9.01
CA PRO A 20 8.43 1.38 8.24
C PRO A 20 7.85 2.79 8.11
N VAL A 21 7.37 3.13 6.92
CA VAL A 21 6.76 4.44 6.63
C VAL A 21 5.28 4.27 6.34
N THR A 22 4.44 5.08 6.98
CA THR A 22 2.98 5.07 6.80
C THR A 22 2.49 6.40 6.24
N VAL A 23 1.70 6.35 5.16
CA VAL A 23 1.09 7.50 4.50
C VAL A 23 -0.43 7.30 4.35
N PRO A 24 -1.22 8.38 4.24
CA PRO A 24 -2.62 8.28 3.86
C PRO A 24 -2.78 7.72 2.44
N MET A 25 -3.83 6.93 2.21
CA MET A 25 -4.21 6.44 0.88
C MET A 25 -5.72 6.65 0.68
N PHE A 26 -6.11 7.28 -0.44
CA PHE A 26 -7.47 7.78 -0.62
C PHE A 26 -8.40 6.78 -1.32
N ASP A 27 -7.86 5.92 -2.16
CA ASP A 27 -8.61 4.90 -2.89
C ASP A 27 -7.75 3.67 -3.21
N LEU A 28 -8.39 2.54 -3.53
CA LEU A 28 -7.74 1.30 -3.94
C LEU A 28 -7.60 1.25 -5.47
N THR A 29 -6.80 2.17 -6.00
CA THR A 29 -6.53 2.29 -7.45
C THR A 29 -5.04 2.14 -7.76
N PRO A 30 -4.67 1.82 -9.02
CA PRO A 30 -3.27 1.82 -9.41
C PRO A 30 -2.56 3.15 -9.19
N SER A 31 -3.24 4.29 -9.41
CA SER A 31 -2.65 5.62 -9.21
C SER A 31 -2.35 5.86 -7.73
N ASP A 32 -3.31 5.64 -6.84
CA ASP A 32 -3.12 5.88 -5.41
C ASP A 32 -2.08 4.94 -4.81
N LEU A 33 -2.00 3.70 -5.32
CA LEU A 33 -0.94 2.76 -4.95
C LEU A 33 0.43 3.28 -5.39
N CYS A 34 0.52 3.88 -6.57
CA CYS A 34 1.77 4.47 -7.06
C CYS A 34 2.16 5.70 -6.25
N ASP A 35 1.21 6.59 -5.98
CA ASP A 35 1.43 7.82 -5.22
C ASP A 35 1.86 7.49 -3.77
N SER A 36 1.14 6.59 -3.10
CA SER A 36 1.47 6.14 -1.74
C SER A 36 2.83 5.43 -1.68
N GLY A 37 3.14 4.61 -2.69
CA GLY A 37 4.44 3.96 -2.79
C GLY A 37 5.58 4.97 -2.96
N ALA A 38 5.37 6.01 -3.77
CA ALA A 38 6.36 7.06 -3.98
C ALA A 38 6.59 7.89 -2.70
N GLU A 39 5.53 8.19 -1.94
CA GLU A 39 5.63 8.93 -0.67
C GLU A 39 6.27 8.11 0.47
N THR A 40 6.31 6.79 0.34
CA THR A 40 6.94 5.88 1.32
C THR A 40 8.35 5.45 0.94
N ASP A 41 8.96 6.11 -0.05
CA ASP A 41 10.30 5.79 -0.57
C ASP A 41 10.43 4.33 -1.05
N MET A 42 9.33 3.71 -1.55
CA MET A 42 9.41 2.41 -2.18
C MET A 42 10.33 2.43 -3.41
N PRO A 43 11.12 1.37 -3.66
CA PRO A 43 11.96 1.31 -4.86
C PRO A 43 11.16 1.46 -6.15
N HIS A 44 11.55 2.43 -6.99
CA HIS A 44 10.85 2.77 -8.24
C HIS A 44 10.73 1.59 -9.23
N GLU A 45 11.59 0.58 -9.11
CA GLU A 45 11.54 -0.64 -9.92
C GLU A 45 10.32 -1.54 -9.63
N LEU A 46 9.67 -1.35 -8.47
CA LEU A 46 8.47 -2.09 -8.07
C LEU A 46 7.19 -1.59 -8.75
N PHE A 47 7.24 -0.42 -9.40
CA PHE A 47 6.11 0.20 -10.08
C PHE A 47 5.91 -0.33 -11.51
N ALA A 48 6.33 -1.57 -11.76
CA ALA A 48 6.02 -2.26 -13.00
C ALA A 48 4.54 -2.68 -13.03
N PRO A 49 3.85 -2.61 -14.19
CA PRO A 49 2.40 -2.87 -14.28
C PRO A 49 1.97 -4.19 -13.62
N THR A 50 2.72 -5.27 -13.86
CA THR A 50 2.40 -6.60 -13.29
C THR A 50 2.43 -6.60 -11.76
N PHE A 51 3.38 -5.91 -11.14
CA PHE A 51 3.48 -5.82 -9.69
C PHE A 51 2.33 -4.98 -9.12
N ILE A 52 2.07 -3.81 -9.72
CA ILE A 52 0.97 -2.92 -9.32
C ILE A 52 -0.36 -3.66 -9.30
N TYR A 53 -0.74 -4.29 -10.42
CA TYR A 53 -2.05 -4.97 -10.51
C TYR A 53 -2.15 -6.19 -9.60
N ARG A 54 -1.07 -6.97 -9.44
CA ARG A 54 -1.05 -8.13 -8.54
C ARG A 54 -1.17 -7.70 -7.08
N THR A 55 -0.39 -6.71 -6.68
CA THR A 55 -0.42 -6.17 -5.31
C THR A 55 -1.80 -5.59 -5.01
N LEU A 56 -2.34 -4.77 -5.92
CA LEU A 56 -3.65 -4.18 -5.74
C LEU A 56 -4.76 -5.24 -5.63
N TYR A 57 -4.73 -6.28 -6.48
CA TYR A 57 -5.69 -7.38 -6.40
C TYR A 57 -5.67 -8.08 -5.04
N LEU A 58 -4.48 -8.39 -4.52
CA LEU A 58 -4.32 -9.06 -3.22
C LEU A 58 -4.76 -8.17 -2.06
N LEU A 59 -4.44 -6.88 -2.11
CA LEU A 59 -4.87 -5.90 -1.09
C LEU A 59 -6.38 -5.76 -1.06
N VAL A 60 -7.02 -5.56 -2.22
CA VAL A 60 -8.47 -5.46 -2.33
C VAL A 60 -9.13 -6.73 -1.79
N TYR A 61 -8.64 -7.90 -2.21
CA TYR A 61 -9.19 -9.18 -1.75
C TYR A 61 -9.05 -9.35 -0.22
N GLY A 62 -7.89 -9.05 0.37
CA GLY A 62 -7.68 -9.12 1.80
C GLY A 62 -8.60 -8.17 2.59
N LEU A 63 -8.79 -6.96 2.06
CA LEU A 63 -9.68 -5.96 2.67
C LEU A 63 -11.17 -6.33 2.54
N LEU A 64 -11.56 -7.24 1.65
CA LEU A 64 -12.96 -7.71 1.61
C LEU A 64 -13.34 -8.51 2.87
N THR A 65 -12.36 -9.15 3.51
CA THR A 65 -12.60 -10.04 4.66
C THR A 65 -12.10 -9.48 5.97
N GLU A 66 -11.09 -8.60 5.94
CA GLU A 66 -10.41 -8.05 7.11
C GLU A 66 -10.29 -6.52 7.00
N ASP A 67 -10.00 -5.83 8.10
CA ASP A 67 -9.74 -4.38 8.08
C ASP A 67 -8.28 -4.03 7.75
N THR A 68 -7.40 -5.04 7.66
CA THR A 68 -5.99 -4.91 7.27
C THR A 68 -5.62 -6.00 6.27
N ALA A 69 -4.89 -5.63 5.22
CA ALA A 69 -4.30 -6.56 4.26
C ALA A 69 -2.80 -6.31 4.14
N ALA A 70 -2.01 -7.37 4.12
CA ALA A 70 -0.56 -7.32 3.93
C ALA A 70 -0.16 -8.17 2.72
N VAL A 71 0.73 -7.64 1.89
CA VAL A 71 1.25 -8.28 0.67
C VAL A 71 2.76 -8.17 0.65
N GLU A 72 3.43 -9.33 0.67
CA GLU A 72 4.87 -9.40 0.45
C GLU A 72 5.21 -9.06 -1.00
N VAL A 73 6.05 -8.04 -1.18
CA VAL A 73 6.56 -7.59 -2.48
C VAL A 73 7.94 -8.21 -2.69
N ALA A 74 7.94 -9.50 -3.02
CA ALA A 74 9.14 -10.30 -3.25
C ALA A 74 10.18 -10.14 -2.12
N GLU A 75 11.45 -9.90 -2.46
CA GLU A 75 12.55 -9.74 -1.49
C GLU A 75 12.69 -8.31 -0.95
N PHE A 76 11.88 -7.36 -1.44
CA PHE A 76 12.05 -5.94 -1.15
C PHE A 76 11.40 -5.50 0.16
N GLY A 77 10.24 -6.08 0.50
CA GLY A 77 9.49 -5.68 1.68
C GLY A 77 8.03 -6.09 1.62
N THR A 78 7.23 -5.50 2.49
CA THR A 78 5.80 -5.78 2.64
C THR A 78 5.01 -4.49 2.54
N VAL A 79 3.96 -4.50 1.73
CA VAL A 79 2.94 -3.46 1.69
C VAL A 79 1.80 -3.86 2.62
N THR A 80 1.43 -3.00 3.56
CA THR A 80 0.26 -3.19 4.42
C THR A 80 -0.73 -2.05 4.19
N VAL A 81 -1.98 -2.37 3.87
CA VAL A 81 -3.07 -1.39 3.79
C VAL A 81 -4.10 -1.69 4.87
N ARG A 82 -4.50 -0.67 5.61
CA ARG A 82 -5.52 -0.77 6.67
C ARG A 82 -6.61 0.27 6.43
N ARG A 83 -7.87 -0.07 6.69
CA ARG A 83 -8.98 0.89 6.73
C ARG A 83 -8.78 1.87 7.91
N ALA A 84 -8.87 3.17 7.63
CA ALA A 84 -8.94 4.17 8.68
C ALA A 84 -10.34 4.12 9.31
N HIS A 85 -10.40 3.93 10.63
CA HIS A 85 -11.63 3.99 11.42
C HIS A 85 -11.92 5.40 11.89
#